data_AF-Q3JDF1-F1
#
_entry.id   AF-Q3JDF1-F1
#
_cell.length_a   1.000
_cell.length_b   1.000
_cell.length_c   1.000
_cell.angle_alpha   90.00
_cell.angle_beta   90.00
_cell.angle_gamma   90.00
#
_symmetry.space_group_name_H-M   'P 1'
#
loop_
_entity.id
_entity.type
_entity.pdbx_description
1 polymer ?
#
loop_
_entity_poly.entity_id
_entity_poly.type
_entity_poly.pdbx_seq_one_letter_code
_entity_poly.pdbx_strand_id
1 'polypeptide(L)'
;MKNSEKASLEEIFGPVISSYSRAKAIEDGVLIDVTSMALEAGFKWPAALTHAAWCDCVAWTERDSRCQVHQDETGRLWDVLFMAFHAIRTTTDSGDRLRFSLYRVPKDGHSVEAEEVTLKLMVGPGDVGEPVITIMLPNED
;
A
#
# COMPACT_ATOMS: atom_id res chain seq x y z
N MET A 1 -44.97 17.49 13.03
CA MET A 1 -43.63 17.77 13.58
C MET A 1 -42.61 17.55 12.48
N LYS A 2 -41.69 18.50 12.33
CA LYS A 2 -40.83 18.80 11.17
C LYS A 2 -40.19 17.56 10.49
N ASN A 3 -40.53 17.34 9.21
CA ASN A 3 -39.63 16.70 8.25
C ASN A 3 -38.51 17.73 7.97
N SER A 4 -37.38 17.59 8.65
CA SER A 4 -36.19 18.36 8.31
C SER A 4 -35.59 17.77 7.05
N GLU A 5 -35.67 18.55 5.98
CA GLU A 5 -35.02 18.36 4.69
C GLU A 5 -33.55 17.96 4.88
N LYS A 6 -33.17 16.79 4.35
CA LYS A 6 -31.77 16.54 3.98
C LYS A 6 -31.56 17.30 2.68
N ALA A 7 -31.07 18.53 2.76
CA ALA A 7 -30.53 19.22 1.60
C ALA A 7 -29.45 18.31 0.96
N SER A 8 -29.47 18.21 -0.36
CA SER A 8 -28.50 17.38 -1.08
C SER A 8 -27.09 17.97 -0.91
N LEU A 9 -26.04 17.13 -0.92
CA LEU A 9 -24.66 17.63 -0.79
C LEU A 9 -24.31 18.63 -1.90
N GLU A 10 -24.93 18.50 -3.08
CA GLU A 10 -24.77 19.44 -4.20
C GLU A 10 -25.44 20.79 -3.94
N GLU A 11 -26.59 20.83 -3.24
CA GLU A 11 -27.23 22.10 -2.85
C GLU A 11 -26.38 22.88 -1.82
N ILE A 12 -25.62 22.17 -0.99
CA ILE A 12 -24.78 22.79 0.05
C ILE A 12 -23.39 23.16 -0.49
N PHE A 13 -22.75 22.27 -1.25
CA PHE A 13 -21.35 22.39 -1.66
C PHE A 13 -21.15 22.66 -3.16
N GLY A 14 -22.21 22.64 -3.97
CA GLY A 14 -22.14 22.71 -5.42
C GLY A 14 -21.77 21.38 -6.08
N PRO A 15 -21.66 21.35 -7.42
CA PRO A 15 -21.28 20.15 -8.16
C PRO A 15 -19.82 19.74 -7.85
N VAL A 16 -19.54 18.44 -7.87
CA VAL A 16 -18.17 17.92 -7.73
C VAL A 16 -17.30 18.44 -8.88
N ILE A 17 -16.21 19.13 -8.53
CA ILE A 17 -15.30 19.77 -9.52
C ILE A 17 -14.23 18.79 -10.02
N SER A 18 -13.77 17.88 -9.16
CA SER A 18 -12.93 16.75 -9.56
C SER A 18 -13.04 15.61 -8.56
N SER A 19 -13.04 14.36 -9.04
CA SER A 19 -12.79 13.17 -8.24
C SER A 19 -11.47 12.53 -8.65
N TYR A 20 -10.70 12.05 -7.67
CA TYR A 20 -9.48 11.29 -7.90
C TYR A 20 -9.70 9.87 -7.42
N SER A 21 -9.90 8.96 -8.38
CA SER A 21 -10.19 7.55 -8.10
C SER A 21 -8.91 6.77 -7.82
N ARG A 22 -9.05 5.65 -7.10
CA ARG A 22 -7.98 4.68 -6.89
C ARG A 22 -7.47 4.11 -8.22
N ALA A 23 -8.37 3.79 -9.15
CA ALA A 23 -8.00 3.34 -10.48
C ALA A 23 -7.10 4.36 -11.19
N LYS A 24 -7.39 5.66 -11.05
CA LYS A 24 -6.55 6.73 -11.60
C LYS A 24 -5.22 6.85 -10.86
N ALA A 25 -5.20 6.70 -9.54
CA ALA A 25 -3.96 6.65 -8.78
C ALA A 25 -3.03 5.50 -9.21
N ILE A 26 -3.60 4.36 -9.62
CA ILE A 26 -2.85 3.24 -10.19
C ILE A 26 -2.35 3.56 -11.61
N GLU A 27 -3.21 4.13 -12.46
CA GLU A 27 -2.84 4.55 -13.82
C GLU A 27 -1.71 5.59 -13.82
N ASP A 28 -1.76 6.55 -12.90
CA ASP A 28 -0.74 7.59 -12.72
C ASP A 28 0.54 7.08 -12.02
N GLY A 29 0.57 5.83 -11.56
CA GLY A 29 1.71 5.22 -10.85
C GLY A 29 1.92 5.72 -9.41
N VAL A 30 0.98 6.48 -8.85
CA VAL A 30 0.97 6.89 -7.44
C VAL A 30 0.77 5.68 -6.53
N LEU A 31 -0.08 4.75 -6.97
CA LEU A 31 -0.26 3.43 -6.38
C LEU A 31 0.22 2.37 -7.37
N ILE A 32 0.82 1.32 -6.84
CA ILE A 32 1.28 0.16 -7.62
C ILE A 32 0.43 -1.02 -7.21
N ASP A 33 -0.39 -1.52 -8.13
CA ASP A 33 -1.24 -2.68 -7.89
C ASP A 33 -0.40 -3.93 -7.69
N VAL A 34 -0.61 -4.60 -6.56
CA VAL A 34 0.05 -5.84 -6.19
C VAL A 34 -0.95 -6.95 -5.87
N THR A 35 -2.20 -6.77 -6.29
CA THR A 35 -3.32 -7.64 -5.92
C THR A 35 -3.06 -9.11 -6.26
N SER A 36 -2.48 -9.42 -7.43
CA SER A 36 -2.22 -10.82 -7.82
C SER A 36 -1.35 -11.55 -6.78
N MET A 37 -0.19 -10.99 -6.43
CA MET A 37 0.70 -11.61 -5.45
C MET A 37 0.17 -11.51 -4.02
N ALA A 38 -0.59 -10.45 -3.70
CA ALA A 38 -1.24 -10.34 -2.40
C ALA A 38 -2.25 -11.48 -2.18
N LEU A 39 -3.03 -11.85 -3.21
CA LEU A 39 -3.93 -12.99 -3.13
C LEU A 39 -3.16 -14.30 -2.89
N GLU A 40 -2.01 -14.49 -3.54
CA GLU A 40 -1.13 -15.64 -3.31
C GLU A 40 -0.57 -15.69 -1.88
N ALA A 41 -0.21 -14.53 -1.32
CA ALA A 41 0.24 -14.40 0.07
C ALA A 41 -0.87 -14.64 1.11
N GLY A 42 -2.14 -14.61 0.69
CA GLY A 42 -3.32 -14.93 1.52
C GLY A 42 -4.26 -13.76 1.81
N PHE A 43 -4.06 -12.60 1.18
CA PHE A 43 -4.97 -11.47 1.28
C PHE A 43 -6.33 -11.81 0.67
N LYS A 44 -7.39 -11.19 1.19
CA LYS A 44 -8.76 -11.33 0.64
C LYS A 44 -9.22 -10.12 -0.17
N TRP A 45 -8.54 -9.00 -0.01
CA TRP A 45 -8.93 -7.72 -0.59
C TRP A 45 -7.83 -7.24 -1.55
N PRO A 46 -8.20 -6.49 -2.61
CA PRO A 46 -7.22 -5.87 -3.49
C PRO A 46 -6.21 -5.03 -2.71
N ALA A 47 -4.95 -5.09 -3.10
CA ALA A 47 -3.86 -4.44 -2.39
C ALA A 47 -2.98 -3.64 -3.35
N ALA A 48 -2.55 -2.46 -2.92
CA ALA A 48 -1.55 -1.67 -3.62
C ALA A 48 -0.49 -1.15 -2.65
N LEU A 49 0.71 -0.89 -3.16
CA LEU A 49 1.73 -0.11 -2.46
C LEU A 49 1.69 1.34 -2.94
N THR A 50 2.01 2.31 -2.08
CA THR A 50 2.39 3.64 -2.56
C THR A 50 3.68 3.54 -3.37
N HIS A 51 3.85 4.46 -4.32
CA HIS A 51 5.09 4.55 -5.09
C HIS A 51 6.33 4.64 -4.19
N ALA A 52 6.25 5.40 -3.10
CA ALA A 52 7.37 5.55 -2.16
C ALA A 52 7.71 4.23 -1.45
N ALA A 53 6.72 3.51 -0.92
CA ALA A 53 6.93 2.21 -0.29
C ALA A 53 7.46 1.16 -1.30
N TRP A 54 6.96 1.18 -2.54
CA TRP A 54 7.47 0.33 -3.60
C TRP A 54 8.93 0.62 -3.91
N CYS A 55 9.30 1.89 -4.13
CA CYS A 55 10.68 2.27 -4.42
C CYS A 55 11.65 1.90 -3.31
N ASP A 56 11.23 2.03 -2.05
CA ASP A 56 12.07 1.74 -0.90
C ASP A 56 12.21 0.22 -0.66
N CYS A 57 11.10 -0.51 -0.66
CA CYS A 57 11.07 -1.90 -0.21
C CYS A 57 11.17 -2.91 -1.36
N VAL A 58 10.62 -2.62 -2.54
CA VAL A 58 10.42 -3.62 -3.59
C VAL A 58 11.32 -3.39 -4.80
N ALA A 59 11.26 -2.20 -5.40
CA ALA A 59 11.82 -1.90 -6.71
C ALA A 59 13.30 -2.28 -6.82
N TRP A 60 13.62 -3.23 -7.69
CA TRP A 60 14.99 -3.73 -7.83
C TRP A 60 15.31 -4.08 -9.27
N THR A 61 16.39 -3.50 -9.78
CA THR A 61 16.83 -3.69 -11.16
C THR A 61 18.15 -4.45 -11.22
N GLU A 62 18.46 -5.00 -12.39
CA GLU A 62 19.78 -5.58 -12.68
C GLU A 62 20.94 -4.60 -12.46
N ARG A 63 20.70 -3.29 -12.57
CA ARG A 63 21.72 -2.28 -12.27
C ARG A 63 21.99 -2.23 -10.76
N ASP A 64 20.96 -2.32 -9.94
CA ASP A 64 21.09 -2.30 -8.48
C ASP A 64 21.90 -3.53 -8.03
N SER A 65 21.57 -4.72 -8.55
CA SER A 65 22.34 -5.96 -8.32
C SER A 65 23.80 -5.93 -8.80
N ARG A 66 24.18 -4.99 -9.68
CA ARG A 66 25.59 -4.78 -10.07
C ARG A 66 26.33 -3.80 -9.14
N CYS A 67 25.60 -2.88 -8.52
CA CYS A 67 26.17 -1.88 -7.62
C CYS A 67 26.26 -2.39 -6.17
N GLN A 68 25.36 -3.28 -5.78
CA GLN A 68 25.25 -3.82 -4.42
C GLN A 68 24.80 -5.30 -4.43
N VAL A 69 24.53 -5.88 -3.25
CA VAL A 69 24.18 -7.31 -3.12
C VAL A 69 22.99 -7.67 -4.02
N HIS A 70 23.08 -8.81 -4.71
CA HIS A 70 22.01 -9.26 -5.60
C HIS A 70 20.70 -9.48 -4.82
N GLN A 71 19.59 -9.01 -5.40
CA GLN A 71 18.23 -9.24 -4.91
C GLN A 71 17.30 -9.49 -6.09
N ASP A 72 16.20 -10.17 -5.82
CA ASP A 72 15.11 -10.41 -6.77
C ASP A 72 13.91 -9.53 -6.41
N GLU A 73 13.42 -8.71 -7.35
CA GLU A 73 12.30 -7.78 -7.13
C GLU A 73 11.02 -8.52 -6.70
N THR A 74 10.76 -9.68 -7.30
CA THR A 74 9.58 -10.52 -7.00
C THR A 74 9.66 -11.05 -5.57
N GLY A 75 10.83 -11.56 -5.16
CA GLY A 75 11.10 -12.00 -3.80
C GLY A 75 10.97 -10.87 -2.78
N ARG A 76 11.42 -9.66 -3.11
CA ARG A 76 11.24 -8.49 -2.23
C ARG A 76 9.77 -8.10 -2.06
N LEU A 77 8.97 -8.16 -3.13
CA LEU A 77 7.52 -7.97 -3.03
C LEU A 77 6.89 -9.04 -2.15
N TRP A 78 7.30 -10.29 -2.33
CA TRP A 78 6.84 -11.40 -1.51
C TRP A 78 7.13 -11.18 -0.02
N ASP A 79 8.33 -10.72 0.33
CA ASP A 79 8.70 -10.44 1.73
C ASP A 79 7.79 -9.37 2.34
N VAL A 80 7.51 -8.28 1.62
CA VAL A 80 6.57 -7.23 2.07
C VAL A 80 5.18 -7.80 2.32
N LEU A 81 4.64 -8.55 1.37
CA LEU A 81 3.28 -9.08 1.45
C LEU A 81 3.16 -10.17 2.53
N PHE A 82 4.14 -11.07 2.62
CA PHE A 82 4.17 -12.12 3.61
C PHE A 82 4.24 -11.55 5.03
N MET A 83 5.11 -10.56 5.27
CA MET A 83 5.24 -9.92 6.58
C MET A 83 3.99 -9.10 6.94
N ALA A 84 3.40 -8.40 5.97
CA ALA A 84 2.12 -7.72 6.17
C ALA A 84 1.01 -8.71 6.54
N PHE A 85 0.89 -9.83 5.82
CA PHE A 85 -0.10 -10.85 6.11
C PHE A 85 0.12 -11.52 7.46
N HIS A 86 1.37 -11.82 7.81
CA HIS A 86 1.73 -12.34 9.13
C HIS A 86 1.30 -11.37 10.24
N ALA A 87 1.53 -10.06 10.06
CA ALA A 87 1.10 -9.05 11.01
C ALA A 87 -0.44 -9.01 11.14
N ILE A 88 -1.18 -9.09 10.04
CA ILE A 88 -2.66 -9.17 10.05
C ILE A 88 -3.16 -10.38 10.84
N ARG A 89 -2.46 -11.52 10.75
CA ARG A 89 -2.86 -12.75 11.45
C ARG A 89 -2.51 -12.76 12.93
N THR A 90 -1.55 -11.96 13.34
CA THR A 90 -0.98 -11.99 14.71
C THR A 90 -1.37 -10.78 15.54
N THR A 91 -1.87 -9.70 14.91
CA THR A 91 -2.38 -8.54 15.64
C THR A 91 -3.55 -8.92 16.53
N THR A 92 -3.53 -8.39 17.76
CA THR A 92 -4.67 -8.43 18.69
C THR A 92 -5.53 -7.18 18.59
N ASP A 93 -5.03 -6.15 17.92
CA ASP A 93 -5.70 -4.87 17.78
C ASP A 93 -6.72 -4.93 16.65
N SER A 94 -7.91 -4.38 16.90
CA SER A 94 -8.91 -4.15 15.88
C SER A 94 -8.76 -2.74 15.31
N GLY A 95 -8.90 -2.62 13.99
CA GLY A 95 -8.79 -1.33 13.33
C GLY A 95 -8.66 -1.45 11.82
N ASP A 96 -8.60 -0.30 11.19
CA ASP A 96 -8.35 -0.12 9.75
C ASP A 96 -6.86 0.11 9.45
N ARG A 97 -6.00 0.18 10.46
CA ARG A 97 -4.57 0.45 10.31
C ARG A 97 -3.72 -0.51 11.11
N LEU A 98 -2.59 -0.91 10.53
CA LEU A 98 -1.61 -1.79 11.16
C LEU A 98 -0.20 -1.36 10.76
N ARG A 99 0.74 -1.35 11.70
CA ARG A 99 2.17 -1.23 11.39
C ARG A 99 2.83 -2.59 11.45
N PHE A 100 3.78 -2.83 10.56
CA PHE A 100 4.57 -4.05 10.54
C PHE A 100 5.99 -3.72 10.08
N SER A 101 6.94 -4.55 10.51
CA SER A 101 8.34 -4.43 10.11
C SER A 101 8.77 -5.61 9.25
N LEU A 102 9.75 -5.36 8.40
CA LEU A 102 10.48 -6.36 7.64
C LEU A 102 11.95 -5.93 7.52
N TYR A 103 12.80 -6.88 7.14
CA TYR A 103 14.19 -6.59 6.78
C TYR A 103 14.29 -6.50 5.26
N ARG A 104 14.91 -5.43 4.76
CA ARG A 104 15.19 -5.25 3.33
C ARG A 104 16.59 -4.70 3.17
N VAL A 105 17.28 -5.07 2.08
CA VAL A 105 18.52 -4.36 1.70
C VAL A 105 18.15 -2.98 1.14
N PRO A 106 18.67 -1.86 1.68
CA PRO A 106 18.39 -0.53 1.14
C PRO A 106 18.86 -0.35 -0.30
N LYS A 107 18.03 0.30 -1.14
CA LYS A 107 18.41 0.64 -2.52
C LYS A 107 19.17 1.97 -2.57
N ASP A 108 20.38 1.96 -2.04
CA ASP A 108 21.28 3.12 -1.92
C ASP A 108 22.57 2.99 -2.74
N GLY A 109 22.69 1.91 -3.51
CA GLY A 109 23.82 1.64 -4.40
C GLY A 109 25.07 1.08 -3.72
N HIS A 110 25.05 0.80 -2.41
CA HIS A 110 26.23 0.31 -1.69
C HIS A 110 25.93 -0.68 -0.55
N SER A 111 24.71 -0.71 -0.01
CA SER A 111 24.35 -1.58 1.10
C SER A 111 24.33 -3.06 0.71
N VAL A 112 24.95 -3.87 1.57
CA VAL A 112 25.06 -5.34 1.40
C VAL A 112 24.33 -6.14 2.48
N GLU A 113 23.96 -5.48 3.58
CA GLU A 113 23.22 -6.07 4.70
C GLU A 113 21.77 -5.61 4.68
N ALA A 114 20.89 -6.44 5.25
CA ALA A 114 19.49 -6.08 5.39
C ALA A 114 19.29 -5.18 6.61
N GLU A 115 18.44 -4.17 6.45
CA GLU A 115 18.04 -3.24 7.51
C GLU A 115 16.54 -3.37 7.79
N GLU A 116 16.16 -3.22 9.06
CA GLU A 116 14.75 -3.21 9.43
C GLU A 116 14.09 -1.91 8.94
N VAL A 117 12.94 -2.05 8.29
CA VAL A 117 12.06 -0.94 7.93
C VAL A 117 10.65 -1.22 8.44
N THR A 118 9.96 -0.17 8.86
CA THR A 118 8.55 -0.25 9.25
C THR A 118 7.67 0.32 8.14
N LEU A 119 6.61 -0.39 7.79
CA LEU A 119 5.55 0.06 6.90
C LEU A 119 4.22 0.16 7.65
N LYS A 120 3.30 0.93 7.09
CA LYS A 120 1.91 1.05 7.52
C LYS A 120 1.01 0.41 6.46
N LEU A 121 0.10 -0.45 6.89
CA LEU A 121 -1.01 -0.95 6.12
C LEU A 121 -2.28 -0.24 6.56
N MET A 122 -3.11 0.18 5.60
CA MET A 122 -4.43 0.75 5.85
C MET A 122 -5.50 0.07 5.00
N VAL A 123 -6.70 -0.07 5.56
CA VAL A 123 -7.91 -0.56 4.90
C VAL A 123 -8.84 0.62 4.70
N GLY A 124 -9.36 0.78 3.49
CA GLY A 124 -10.31 1.86 3.16
C GLY A 124 -11.29 1.46 2.05
N PRO A 125 -12.23 2.34 1.70
CA PRO A 125 -13.11 2.13 0.56
C PRO A 125 -12.36 2.31 -0.76
N GLY A 126 -12.59 1.40 -1.70
CA GLY A 126 -12.22 1.54 -3.11
C GLY A 126 -13.22 2.38 -3.89
N ASP A 127 -13.08 2.37 -5.22
CA ASP A 127 -13.85 3.24 -6.12
C ASP A 127 -15.35 2.92 -6.13
N VAL A 128 -15.73 1.69 -5.78
CA VAL A 128 -17.13 1.26 -5.65
C VAL A 128 -17.53 0.94 -4.21
N GLY A 129 -16.72 1.37 -3.23
CA GLY A 129 -16.96 1.16 -1.80
C GLY A 129 -16.56 -0.23 -1.27
N GLU A 130 -15.93 -1.05 -2.11
CA GLU A 130 -15.31 -2.31 -1.73
C GLU A 130 -14.11 -2.09 -0.80
N PRO A 131 -13.80 -3.01 0.13
CA PRO A 131 -12.61 -2.87 0.95
C PRO A 131 -11.35 -3.07 0.10
N VAL A 132 -10.41 -2.13 0.22
CA VAL A 132 -9.08 -2.19 -0.40
C VAL A 132 -7.99 -1.95 0.63
N ILE A 133 -6.82 -2.51 0.37
CA ILE A 133 -5.64 -2.38 1.21
C ILE A 133 -4.62 -1.48 0.52
N THR A 134 -4.01 -0.58 1.30
CA THR A 134 -2.87 0.22 0.84
C THR A 134 -1.71 0.07 1.83
N ILE A 135 -0.55 -0.33 1.33
CA ILE A 135 0.70 -0.43 2.08
C ILE A 135 1.56 0.78 1.73
N MET A 136 2.07 1.48 2.74
CA MET A 136 2.73 2.77 2.60
C MET A 136 3.80 2.97 3.68
N LEU A 137 4.62 4.00 3.53
CA LEU A 137 5.55 4.43 4.57
C LEU A 137 4.77 4.94 5.80
N PRO A 138 5.36 4.90 7.01
CA PRO A 138 4.64 5.24 8.25
C PRO A 138 4.13 6.69 8.33
N ASN A 139 4.74 7.58 7.56
CA ASN A 139 4.49 9.02 7.51
C ASN A 139 3.60 9.46 6.33
N GLU A 140 3.25 8.55 5.43
CA GLU A 140 2.22 8.79 4.39
C GLU A 140 0.82 8.62 5.01
N ASP A 141 -0.21 9.29 4.48
CA ASP A 141 -1.60 9.19 4.92
C ASP A 141 -2.56 8.93 3.76
#